data_AF-M6JM07-F1
#
_entry.id   AF-M6JM07-F1
#
_cell.length_a   1.000
_cell.length_b   1.000
_cell.length_c   1.000
_cell.angle_alpha   90.00
_cell.angle_beta   90.00
_cell.angle_gamma   90.00
#
_symmetry.space_group_name_H-M   'P 1'
#
loop_
_entity.id
_entity.type
_entity.pdbx_description
1 polymer ?
#
loop_
_entity_poly.entity_id
_entity_poly.type
_entity_poly.pdbx_seq_one_letter_code
_entity_poly.pdbx_strand_id
1 'polypeptide(L)'
;MIINIDSFQEMPRQTIKFYMDNLVSTAKYFYSKNPIGKYTPESIGIKLGDPNQIQEVLTLGLSIQIVDIFNEEELRLARKQHIEAYKPSESFVLVNECPMEIFPYYHNILYKNNDKNVQ
;
A
#
# COMPACT_ATOMS: atom_id res chain seq x y z
N MET A 1 0.84 -7.20 -17.38
CA MET A 1 0.48 -6.24 -16.30
C MET A 1 0.14 -7.06 -15.08
N ILE A 2 0.51 -6.61 -13.88
CA ILE A 2 0.10 -7.22 -12.60
C ILE A 2 -0.75 -6.20 -11.84
N ILE A 3 -1.80 -6.70 -11.20
CA ILE A 3 -2.76 -5.92 -10.42
C ILE A 3 -2.74 -6.47 -9.00
N ASN A 4 -2.54 -5.58 -8.03
CA ASN A 4 -2.67 -5.85 -6.62
C ASN A 4 -3.72 -4.91 -6.02
N ILE A 5 -4.71 -5.48 -5.33
CA ILE A 5 -5.78 -4.70 -4.70
C ILE A 5 -6.00 -5.27 -3.31
N ASP A 6 -5.83 -4.42 -2.30
CA ASP A 6 -6.20 -4.64 -0.90
C ASP A 6 -5.77 -5.99 -0.34
N SER A 7 -4.54 -6.40 -0.67
CA SER A 7 -4.01 -7.69 -0.23
C SER A 7 -2.69 -7.55 0.51
N PHE A 8 -1.84 -6.58 0.16
CA PHE A 8 -0.53 -6.43 0.81
C PHE A 8 -0.66 -5.97 2.25
N GLN A 9 -1.70 -5.21 2.58
CA GLN A 9 -1.92 -4.72 3.94
C GLN A 9 -2.11 -5.83 4.98
N GLU A 10 -2.57 -7.01 4.54
CA GLU A 10 -2.86 -8.18 5.37
C GLU A 10 -1.77 -9.26 5.26
N MET A 11 -0.62 -8.92 4.68
CA MET A 11 0.48 -9.87 4.47
C MET A 11 1.71 -9.51 5.31
N PRO A 12 2.46 -10.51 5.80
CA PRO A 12 3.80 -10.27 6.34
C PRO A 12 4.71 -9.62 5.29
N ARG A 13 5.59 -8.72 5.74
CA ARG A 13 6.51 -7.98 4.86
C ARG A 13 7.37 -8.90 3.97
N GLN A 14 7.81 -10.04 4.50
CA GLN A 14 8.60 -10.99 3.69
C GLN A 14 7.78 -11.59 2.55
N THR A 15 6.50 -11.87 2.75
CA THR A 15 5.59 -12.36 1.70
C THR A 15 5.43 -11.33 0.59
N ILE A 16 5.23 -10.06 0.96
CA ILE A 16 5.12 -8.95 0.00
C ILE A 16 6.43 -8.79 -0.77
N LYS A 17 7.57 -8.83 -0.09
CA LYS A 17 8.88 -8.75 -0.72
C LYS A 17 9.07 -9.89 -1.73
N PHE A 18 8.76 -11.12 -1.34
CA PHE A 18 8.84 -12.28 -2.23
C PHE A 18 7.95 -12.10 -3.47
N TYR A 19 6.72 -11.61 -3.29
CA TYR A 19 5.81 -11.32 -4.39
C TYR A 19 6.37 -10.24 -5.34
N MET A 20 6.92 -9.15 -4.79
CA MET A 20 7.54 -8.09 -5.58
C MET A 20 8.73 -8.60 -6.40
N ASP A 21 9.64 -9.33 -5.74
CA ASP A 21 10.88 -9.82 -6.33
C ASP A 21 10.64 -10.86 -7.43
N ASN A 22 9.65 -11.75 -7.26
CA ASN A 22 9.48 -12.92 -8.14
C ASN A 22 8.35 -12.76 -9.17
N LEU A 23 7.30 -12.00 -8.85
CA LEU A 23 6.17 -11.83 -9.73
C LEU A 23 6.16 -10.43 -10.35
N VAL A 24 6.16 -9.39 -9.52
CA VAL A 24 6.04 -8.00 -9.99
C VAL A 24 7.22 -7.59 -10.87
N SER A 25 8.43 -8.00 -10.52
CA SER A 25 9.67 -7.74 -11.29
C SER A 25 9.60 -8.15 -12.76
N THR A 26 8.77 -9.15 -13.09
CA THR A 26 8.60 -9.65 -14.46
C THR A 26 7.66 -8.78 -15.30
N ALA A 27 6.81 -7.95 -14.67
CA ALA A 27 5.80 -7.20 -15.36
C ALA A 27 6.30 -5.86 -15.92
N LYS A 28 5.74 -5.49 -17.08
CA LYS A 28 5.89 -4.16 -17.69
C LYS A 28 5.15 -3.06 -16.92
N TYR A 29 4.02 -3.40 -16.31
CA TYR A 29 3.19 -2.48 -15.53
C TYR A 29 2.72 -3.17 -14.26
N PHE A 30 2.74 -2.42 -13.17
CA PHE A 30 2.25 -2.84 -11.87
C PHE A 30 1.27 -1.80 -11.33
N TYR A 31 0.04 -2.22 -11.08
CA TYR A 31 -0.98 -1.41 -10.44
C TYR A 31 -1.20 -1.91 -9.00
N SER A 32 -1.22 -0.99 -8.05
CA SER A 32 -1.46 -1.24 -6.63
C SER A 32 -2.59 -0.35 -6.13
N LYS A 33 -3.51 -0.91 -5.35
CA LYS A 33 -4.49 -0.18 -4.55
C LYS A 33 -4.57 -0.73 -3.14
N ASN A 34 -3.96 -0.06 -2.17
CA ASN A 34 -3.93 -0.51 -0.78
C ASN A 34 -4.12 0.70 0.19
N PRO A 35 -4.39 0.44 1.47
CA PRO A 35 -4.36 1.48 2.50
C PRO A 35 -2.98 2.13 2.63
N ILE A 36 -2.96 3.45 2.84
CA ILE A 36 -1.73 4.24 2.96
C ILE A 36 -1.14 4.25 4.38
N GLY A 37 -1.89 3.73 5.34
CA GLY A 37 -1.51 3.58 6.74
C GLY A 37 -2.44 2.61 7.44
N LYS A 38 -2.18 2.40 8.73
CA LYS A 38 -3.08 1.71 9.65
C LYS A 38 -3.94 2.75 10.37
N TYR A 39 -5.07 2.34 10.92
CA TYR A 39 -5.87 3.17 11.82
C TYR A 39 -6.44 2.28 12.90
N THR A 40 -6.81 2.86 14.04
CA THR A 40 -7.38 2.07 15.12
C THR A 40 -8.88 1.89 14.89
N PRO A 41 -9.47 0.73 15.26
CA PRO A 41 -10.91 0.53 15.15
C PRO A 41 -11.75 1.61 15.86
N GLU A 42 -11.23 2.24 16.91
CA GLU A 42 -11.88 3.36 17.61
C GLU A 42 -12.07 4.58 16.72
N SER A 43 -11.16 4.82 15.77
CA SER A 43 -11.31 5.91 14.79
C SER A 43 -12.63 5.81 14.03
N ILE A 44 -13.15 4.59 13.83
CA ILE A 44 -14.43 4.33 13.16
C ILE A 44 -15.54 3.90 14.13
N GLY A 45 -15.37 4.18 15.43
CA GLY A 45 -16.37 3.90 16.46
C GLY A 45 -16.53 2.43 16.84
N ILE A 46 -15.59 1.57 16.44
CA ILE A 46 -15.58 0.15 16.82
C ILE A 46 -14.80 -0.02 18.13
N LYS A 47 -15.43 -0.65 19.13
CA LYS A 47 -14.75 -1.01 20.38
C LYS A 47 -13.86 -2.24 20.15
N LEU A 48 -12.63 -2.17 20.65
CA LEU A 48 -11.65 -3.24 20.48
C LEU A 48 -12.05 -4.55 21.18
N GLY A 49 -11.62 -5.65 20.58
CA GLY A 49 -11.54 -6.97 21.19
C GLY A 49 -10.17 -7.20 21.87
N ASP A 50 -9.57 -8.37 21.65
CA ASP A 50 -8.26 -8.76 22.23
C ASP A 50 -7.12 -7.83 21.75
N PRO A 51 -6.44 -7.09 22.64
CA PRO A 51 -5.33 -6.19 22.30
C PRO A 51 -4.19 -6.86 21.52
N ASN A 52 -3.96 -8.16 21.74
CA ASN A 52 -2.86 -8.88 21.09
C ASN A 52 -3.12 -9.05 19.57
N GLN A 53 -4.37 -9.28 19.17
CA GLN A 53 -4.75 -9.44 17.77
C GLN A 53 -4.58 -8.15 16.98
N ILE A 54 -4.89 -7.01 17.62
CA ILE A 54 -4.73 -5.69 17.01
C ILE A 54 -3.26 -5.39 16.79
N GLN A 55 -2.41 -5.68 17.78
CA GLN A 55 -0.97 -5.44 17.65
C GLN A 55 -0.36 -6.24 16.49
N GLU A 56 -0.78 -7.49 16.29
CA GLU A 56 -0.34 -8.30 15.15
C GLU A 56 -0.74 -7.67 13.81
N VAL A 57 -2.02 -7.33 13.62
CA VAL A 57 -2.54 -6.74 12.37
C VAL A 57 -1.88 -5.41 12.04
N LEU A 58 -1.55 -4.58 13.04
CA LEU A 58 -0.86 -3.31 12.84
C LEU A 58 0.57 -3.46 12.31
N THR A 59 1.19 -4.64 12.43
CA THR A 59 2.54 -4.92 11.91
C THR A 59 2.57 -5.48 10.48
N LEU A 60 1.43 -5.90 9.95
CA LEU A 60 1.30 -6.42 8.59
C LEU A 60 1.35 -5.29 7.54
N GLY A 61 1.78 -5.62 6.33
CA GLY A 61 1.87 -4.66 5.24
C GLY A 61 3.14 -3.82 5.24
N LEU A 62 3.19 -2.91 4.27
CA LEU A 62 4.29 -1.96 4.10
C LEU A 62 3.96 -0.60 4.75
N SER A 63 2.68 -0.20 4.70
CA SER A 63 2.15 1.03 5.31
C SER A 63 1.66 0.78 6.73
N ILE A 64 2.61 0.72 7.68
CA ILE A 64 2.30 0.38 9.09
C ILE A 64 2.08 1.59 10.01
N GLN A 65 2.34 2.81 9.52
CA GLN A 65 2.14 4.01 10.34
C GLN A 65 0.66 4.17 10.66
N ILE A 66 0.33 4.41 11.92
CA ILE A 66 -1.02 4.76 12.33
C ILE A 66 -1.28 6.19 11.87
N VAL A 67 -2.36 6.38 11.11
CA VAL A 67 -2.79 7.68 10.57
C VAL A 67 -4.20 7.98 11.01
N ASP A 68 -4.49 9.24 11.30
CA ASP A 68 -5.86 9.71 11.40
C ASP A 68 -6.47 9.78 9.98
N ILE A 69 -7.36 8.84 9.69
CA ILE A 69 -7.99 8.70 8.37
C ILE A 69 -8.99 9.83 8.05
N PHE A 70 -9.26 10.72 9.00
CA PHE A 70 -10.09 11.91 8.82
C PHE A 70 -9.25 13.20 8.72
N ASN A 71 -7.93 13.11 8.88
CA ASN A 71 -7.02 14.24 8.79
C ASN A 71 -6.34 14.29 7.42
N GLU A 72 -6.70 15.28 6.60
CA GLU A 72 -6.19 15.42 5.23
C GLU A 72 -4.67 15.61 5.17
N GLU A 73 -4.07 16.32 6.13
CA GLU A 73 -2.62 16.54 6.15
C GLU A 73 -1.85 15.25 6.45
N GLU A 74 -2.35 14.44 7.39
CA GLU A 74 -1.77 13.12 7.67
C GLU A 74 -1.88 12.19 6.45
N LEU A 75 -3.06 12.16 5.82
CA LEU A 75 -3.27 11.38 4.59
C LEU A 75 -2.30 11.81 3.48
N ARG A 76 -2.08 13.12 3.30
CA ARG A 76 -1.15 13.66 2.30
C ARG A 76 0.29 13.22 2.54
N LEU A 77 0.73 13.20 3.80
CA LEU A 77 2.08 12.74 4.17
C LEU A 77 2.22 11.22 3.99
N ALA A 78 1.21 10.45 4.41
CA ALA A 78 1.20 9.00 4.30
C ALA A 78 1.21 8.52 2.84
N ARG A 79 0.53 9.22 1.92
CA ARG A 79 0.56 8.91 0.47
C ARG A 79 1.99 8.92 -0.08
N LYS A 80 2.79 9.92 0.27
CA LYS A 80 4.18 10.02 -0.20
C LYS A 80 5.01 8.82 0.25
N GLN A 81 4.87 8.43 1.52
CA GLN A 81 5.56 7.27 2.07
C GLN A 81 5.06 5.97 1.43
N HIS A 82 3.75 5.87 1.19
CA HIS A 82 3.11 4.71 0.57
C HIS A 82 3.61 4.48 -0.87
N ILE A 83 3.70 5.54 -1.68
CA ILE A 83 4.23 5.48 -3.05
C ILE A 83 5.67 4.94 -3.06
N GLU A 84 6.52 5.37 -2.14
CA GLU A 84 7.90 4.85 -2.07
C GLU A 84 7.92 3.41 -1.55
N ALA A 85 7.13 3.09 -0.52
CA ALA A 85 7.10 1.76 0.07
C ALA A 85 6.63 0.69 -0.92
N TYR A 86 5.68 1.02 -1.81
CA TYR A 86 5.11 0.09 -2.79
C TYR A 86 5.83 0.08 -4.14
N LYS A 87 6.88 0.89 -4.32
CA LYS A 87 7.73 0.88 -5.51
C LYS A 87 8.49 -0.47 -5.57
N PRO A 88 8.29 -1.31 -6.61
CA PRO A 88 8.89 -2.65 -6.63
C PRO A 88 10.43 -2.65 -6.70
N SER A 89 11.00 -1.72 -7.47
CA SER A 89 12.45 -1.53 -7.62
C SER A 89 12.74 -0.17 -8.27
N GLU A 90 14.01 0.20 -8.41
CA GLU A 90 14.41 1.45 -9.08
C GLU A 90 14.04 1.51 -10.57
N SER A 91 13.84 0.37 -11.23
CA SER A 91 13.43 0.36 -12.63
C SER A 91 11.95 0.62 -12.85
N PHE A 92 11.14 0.56 -11.79
CA PHE A 92 9.74 0.98 -11.83
C PHE A 92 9.63 2.48 -11.58
N VAL A 93 9.05 3.19 -12.54
CA VAL A 93 8.73 4.62 -12.43
C VAL A 93 7.24 4.81 -12.23
N LEU A 94 6.88 5.80 -11.41
CA LEU A 94 5.50 6.21 -11.22
C LEU A 94 4.94 6.79 -12.53
N VAL A 95 3.82 6.26 -13.00
CA VAL A 95 3.10 6.75 -14.18
C VAL A 95 1.96 7.66 -13.76
N ASN A 96 1.18 7.21 -12.79
CA ASN A 96 0.04 7.96 -12.26
C ASN A 96 -0.29 7.49 -10.84
N GLU A 97 -0.87 8.38 -10.06
CA GLU A 97 -1.41 8.10 -8.73
C GLU A 97 -2.67 8.93 -8.51
N CYS A 98 -3.56 8.42 -7.68
CA CYS A 98 -4.63 9.24 -7.11
C CYS A 98 -5.20 8.63 -5.82
N PRO A 99 -5.64 9.46 -4.86
CA PRO A 99 -6.46 8.99 -3.75
C PRO A 99 -7.76 8.35 -4.25
N MET A 100 -8.28 7.36 -3.53
CA MET A 100 -9.64 6.90 -3.76
C MET A 100 -10.64 7.90 -3.18
N GLU A 101 -11.66 8.29 -3.94
CA GLU A 101 -12.58 9.36 -3.53
C GLU A 101 -13.42 8.99 -2.30
N ILE A 102 -13.94 7.77 -2.25
CA ILE A 102 -14.85 7.32 -1.18
C ILE A 102 -14.08 6.95 0.10
N PHE A 103 -12.90 6.34 -0.07
CA PHE A 103 -12.04 5.91 1.04
C PHE A 103 -10.67 6.57 0.87
N PRO A 104 -10.49 7.83 1.33
CA PRO A 104 -9.31 8.64 1.02
C PRO A 104 -8.00 8.12 1.64
N TYR A 105 -8.10 7.14 2.54
CA TYR A 105 -7.00 6.35 3.10
C TYR A 105 -6.58 5.15 2.22
N TYR A 106 -7.26 4.90 1.10
CA TYR A 106 -6.77 4.07 0.00
C TYR A 106 -6.16 4.92 -1.10
N HIS A 107 -5.16 4.37 -1.78
CA HIS A 107 -4.46 5.07 -2.84
C HIS A 107 -4.24 4.18 -4.05
N ASN A 108 -4.53 4.72 -5.23
CA ASN A 108 -4.29 4.08 -6.52
C ASN A 108 -2.89 4.46 -6.99
N ILE A 109 -2.10 3.48 -7.39
CA ILE A 109 -0.77 3.74 -7.95
C ILE A 109 -0.55 2.86 -9.18
N LEU A 110 -0.05 3.46 -10.26
CA LEU A 110 0.41 2.76 -11.44
C LEU A 110 1.90 3.02 -11.66
N TYR A 111 2.69 1.94 -11.67
CA TYR A 111 4.10 1.97 -12.03
C TYR A 111 4.34 1.30 -13.39
N LYS A 112 5.35 1.77 -14.11
CA LYS A 112 5.87 1.15 -15.34
C LYS A 112 7.32 0.72 -15.11
N ASN A 113 7.64 -0.50 -15.49
CA ASN A 113 9.01 -0.99 -15.52
C ASN A 113 9.71 -0.53 -16.81
N ASN A 114 10.76 0.27 -16.68
CA ASN A 114 11.54 0.77 -17.81
C ASN A 114 12.50 -0.27 -18.39
N ASP A 115 12.87 -1.31 -17.64
CA ASP A 115 13.72 -2.41 -18.15
C ASP A 115 12.95 -3.32 -19.11
N LYS A 116 11.62 -3.25 -19.10
CA LYS A 116 10.72 -4.07 -19.93
C LYS A 116 10.26 -3.35 -21.19
N ASN A 117 11.12 -2.52 -21.79
CA ASN A 117 10.78 -1.77 -22.99
C ASN A 117 10.38 -2.69 -24.16
N VAL A 118 9.08 -2.56 -24.49
CA VAL A 118 8.41 -2.61 -25.81
C VAL A 118 9.17 -3.35 -26.92
N GLN A 119 8.78 -4.60 -27.19
CA GLN A 119 8.60 -5.03 -28.58
C GLN A 119 7.38 -4.33 -29.15
#